data_AF-A0A357Y7W5-F1
#
_entry.id   AF-A0A357Y7W5-F1
#
_cell.length_a   1.000
_cell.length_b   1.000
_cell.length_c   1.000
_cell.angle_alpha   90.00
_cell.angle_beta   90.00
_cell.angle_gamma   90.00
#
_symmetry.space_group_name_H-M   'P 1'
#
loop_
_entity.id
_entity.type
_entity.pdbx_description
1 polymer ?
#
loop_
_entity_poly.entity_id
_entity_poly.type
_entity_poly.pdbx_seq_one_letter_code
_entity_poly.pdbx_strand_id
1 'polypeptide(L)' 'MAKDAPKMRGYRSRDKLSGRLRKKRSDTKIATIQKAYHRKLTRKAGLQLGTFLSRRHKKSLKRLLK' A
#
# COMPACT_ATOMS: atom_id res chain seq x y z
N MET A 1 4.36 -21.20 -4.40
CA MET A 1 4.61 -19.78 -4.01
C MET A 1 6.02 -19.42 -4.45
N ALA A 2 6.21 -18.37 -5.26
CA ALA A 2 7.56 -17.98 -5.71
C ALA A 2 8.40 -17.51 -4.52
N LYS A 3 9.60 -18.06 -4.34
CA LYS A 3 10.57 -17.60 -3.35
C LYS A 3 11.03 -16.20 -3.77
N ASP A 4 10.79 -15.22 -2.92
CA ASP A 4 11.20 -13.84 -3.19
C ASP A 4 12.73 -13.75 -3.26
N ALA A 5 13.24 -12.69 -3.90
CA ALA A 5 14.67 -12.53 -4.18
C ALA A 5 15.54 -12.65 -2.91
N PRO A 6 16.80 -13.10 -3.03
CA PRO A 6 17.73 -13.13 -1.90
C PRO A 6 17.75 -11.79 -1.16
N LYS A 7 17.69 -11.82 0.18
CA LYS A 7 17.56 -10.65 1.10
C LYS A 7 16.15 -10.07 1.28
N MET A 8 15.11 -10.63 0.65
CA MET A 8 13.71 -10.29 0.98
C MET A 8 13.23 -11.08 2.22
N ARG A 9 12.40 -10.46 3.08
CA ARG A 9 11.88 -11.03 4.36
C ARG A 9 10.87 -12.19 4.18
N GLY A 10 11.16 -13.18 3.34
CA GLY A 10 10.33 -14.37 3.12
C GLY A 10 9.23 -14.22 2.08
N TYR A 11 8.36 -15.23 1.99
CA TYR A 11 7.29 -15.31 0.98
C TYR A 11 6.21 -14.25 1.19
N ARG A 12 6.00 -13.38 0.19
CA ARG A 12 4.91 -12.40 0.21
C ARG A 12 3.72 -12.83 -0.62
N SER A 13 2.52 -12.53 -0.13
CA SER A 13 1.29 -12.77 -0.86
C SER A 13 1.28 -11.99 -2.18
N ARG A 14 1.09 -12.72 -3.27
CA ARG A 14 0.91 -12.20 -4.62
C ARG A 14 -0.56 -12.26 -4.99
N ASP A 15 -0.95 -11.37 -5.89
CA ASP A 15 -2.24 -11.42 -6.55
C ASP A 15 -2.31 -12.67 -7.44
N LYS A 16 -3.38 -13.46 -7.32
CA LYS A 16 -3.49 -14.77 -7.99
C LYS A 16 -3.52 -14.66 -9.52
N LEU A 17 -4.11 -13.58 -10.06
CA LEU A 17 -4.29 -13.39 -11.50
C LEU A 17 -3.02 -12.84 -12.15
N SER A 18 -2.34 -11.88 -11.49
CA SER A 18 -1.19 -11.19 -12.10
C SER A 18 0.18 -11.69 -11.62
N GLY A 19 0.24 -12.50 -10.56
CA GLY A 19 1.51 -12.93 -9.94
C GLY A 19 2.32 -11.79 -9.31
N ARG A 20 1.81 -10.55 -9.32
CA ARG A 20 2.45 -9.36 -8.76
C ARG A 20 2.23 -9.29 -7.25
N LEU A 21 3.10 -8.55 -6.55
CA LEU A 21 2.89 -8.27 -5.12
C LEU A 21 1.52 -7.63 -4.88
N ARG A 22 0.77 -8.17 -3.92
CA ARG A 22 -0.58 -7.69 -3.62
C ARG A 22 -0.54 -6.22 -3.19
N LYS A 23 -1.39 -5.40 -3.80
CA LYS A 23 -1.58 -4.00 -3.40
C LYS A 23 -2.22 -3.90 -2.01
N LYS A 24 -1.95 -2.79 -1.31
CA LYS A 24 -2.72 -2.45 -0.09
C LYS A 24 -4.17 -2.17 -0.51
N ARG A 25 -5.12 -2.64 0.29
CA ARG A 25 -6.56 -2.50 0.01
C ARG A 25 -6.97 -1.02 0.02
N SER A 26 -7.91 -0.66 -0.86
CA SER A 26 -8.38 0.71 -1.05
C SER A 26 -9.19 1.25 0.14
N ASP A 27 -9.89 0.39 0.86
CA ASP A 27 -10.67 0.70 2.06
C ASP A 27 -9.82 1.01 3.31
N THR A 28 -8.50 0.80 3.26
CA THR A 28 -7.61 1.05 4.40
C THR A 28 -7.64 2.54 4.77
N LYS A 29 -7.90 2.86 6.04
CA LYS A 29 -7.85 4.25 6.55
C LYS A 29 -6.44 4.83 6.45
N ILE A 30 -6.34 6.10 6.04
CA ILE A 30 -5.06 6.80 5.97
C ILE A 30 -4.39 6.88 7.34
N ALA A 31 -5.15 7.04 8.43
CA ALA A 31 -4.60 6.99 9.79
C ALA A 31 -3.74 5.76 10.07
N THR A 32 -4.21 4.57 9.66
CA THR A 32 -3.49 3.32 9.83
C THR A 32 -2.16 3.32 9.06
N ILE A 33 -2.16 3.92 7.88
CA ILE A 33 -0.95 4.04 7.05
C ILE A 33 0.03 5.03 7.67
N GLN A 34 -0.46 6.16 8.16
CA GLN A 34 0.38 7.14 8.84
C GLN A 34 1.08 6.54 10.07
N LYS A 35 0.35 5.74 10.86
CA LYS A 35 0.91 5.02 12.02
C LYS A 35 1.93 3.97 11.58
N ALA A 36 1.61 3.15 10.57
CA ALA A 36 2.47 2.05 10.14
C ALA A 36 3.78 2.50 9.47
N TYR A 37 3.79 3.67 8.82
CA TYR A 37 4.96 4.20 8.09
C TYR A 37 5.54 5.45 8.73
N HIS A 38 5.07 5.86 9.91
CA HIS A 38 5.48 7.07 10.63
C HIS A 38 5.55 8.32 9.73
N ARG A 39 4.60 8.47 8.80
CA ARG A 39 4.54 9.59 7.85
C ARG A 39 3.24 10.38 8.00
N LYS A 40 3.32 11.70 7.89
CA LYS A 40 2.14 12.59 7.80
C LYS A 40 1.67 12.67 6.35
N LEU A 41 0.59 11.97 6.01
CA LEU A 41 0.02 11.96 4.65
C LEU A 41 -1.08 13.01 4.45
N THR A 42 -1.95 13.18 5.45
CA THR A 42 -3.00 14.19 5.48
C THR A 42 -3.48 14.40 6.92
N ARG A 43 -4.16 15.52 7.17
CA ARG A 43 -4.90 15.75 8.42
C ARG A 43 -6.20 14.94 8.49
N LYS A 44 -6.74 14.50 7.34
CA LYS A 44 -7.98 13.70 7.27
C LYS A 44 -7.69 12.20 7.49
N ALA A 45 -7.49 11.83 8.75
CA ALA A 45 -7.21 10.47 9.22
C ALA A 45 -8.24 9.41 8.77
N GLY A 46 -9.53 9.77 8.70
CA GLY A 46 -10.62 8.86 8.33
C GLY A 46 -10.75 8.57 6.83
N LEU A 47 -9.97 9.23 5.98
CA LEU A 47 -10.05 9.03 4.54
C LEU A 47 -9.61 7.62 4.16
N GLN A 48 -10.28 6.99 3.19
CA GLN A 48 -9.85 5.72 2.61
C GLN A 48 -8.67 5.92 1.66
N LEU A 49 -7.76 4.94 1.62
CA LEU A 49 -6.58 4.96 0.76
C LEU A 49 -6.94 5.08 -0.72
N GLY A 50 -7.98 4.39 -1.19
CA GLY A 50 -8.44 4.45 -2.57
C GLY A 50 -8.81 5.87 -2.98
N THR A 51 -9.69 6.51 -2.21
CA THR A 51 -10.11 7.91 -2.42
C THR A 51 -8.93 8.87 -2.36
N PHE A 52 -7.99 8.66 -1.43
CA PHE A 52 -6.79 9.49 -1.34
C PHE A 52 -5.87 9.36 -2.56
N LEU A 53 -5.66 8.12 -3.03
CA LEU A 53 -4.85 7.81 -4.19
C LEU A 53 -5.45 8.40 -5.47
N SER A 54 -6.78 8.28 -5.66
CA SER A 54 -7.49 8.87 -6.79
C SER A 54 -7.35 10.39 -6.83
N ARG A 55 -7.56 11.08 -5.70
CA ARG A 55 -7.41 12.54 -5.59
C ARG A 55 -5.98 13.04 -5.86
N ARG A 56 -4.98 12.20 -5.61
CA ARG A 56 -3.55 12.51 -5.83
C ARG A 56 -3.02 11.97 -7.16
N HIS A 57 -3.87 11.36 -7.99
CA HIS A 57 -3.50 10.66 -9.22
C HIS A 57 -2.35 9.63 -9.02
N LYS A 58 -2.32 8.96 -7.86
CA LYS A 58 -1.31 7.94 -7.52
C LYS A 58 -1.90 6.54 -7.71
N LYS A 59 -1.17 5.67 -8.39
CA LYS A 59 -1.63 4.30 -8.71
C LYS A 59 -1.55 3.31 -7.53
N SER A 60 -0.76 3.60 -6.48
CA SER A 60 -0.57 2.69 -5.35
C SER A 60 0.07 3.37 -4.14
N LEU A 61 -0.07 2.74 -2.97
CA LEU A 61 0.61 3.18 -1.74
C LEU A 61 2.13 3.27 -1.91
N LYS A 62 2.76 2.36 -2.66
CA LYS A 62 4.21 2.42 -2.94
C LYS A 62 4.59 3.72 -3.65
N ARG A 63 3.79 4.16 -4.64
CA ARG A 63 4.00 5.44 -5.35
C ARG A 63 3.63 6.67 -4.53
N LEU A 64 2.87 6.49 -3.46
CA LEU A 64 2.56 7.57 -2.51
C LEU A 64 3.70 7.78 -1.51
N LEU A 65 4.41 6.70 -1.15
CA LEU A 65 5.51 6.74 -0.18
C LEU A 65 6.88 7.02 -0.81
N LYS A 66 7.03 6.81 -2.12
CA LYS A 66 8.22 7.21 -2.89
C LYS A 66 8.17 8.70 -3.17
#